data_AF-A0AAE6BKH4-F1
#
_entry.id   AF-A0AAE6BKH4-F1
#
_cell.length_a   1.000
_cell.length_b   1.000
_cell.length_c   1.000
_cell.angle_alpha   90.00
_cell.angle_beta   90.00
_cell.angle_gamma   90.00
#
_symmetry.space_group_name_H-M   'P 1'
#
loop_
_entity.id
_entity.type
_entity.pdbx_description
1 polymer ?
#
loop_
_entity_poly.entity_id
_entity_poly.type
_entity_poly.pdbx_seq_one_letter_code
_entity_poly.pdbx_strand_id
1 'polypeptide(L)' 'MPMVTVSISPEQAARMREAVNCGAYASGSEVVRAALRLWAASAQHNTETSPAAPVEADRERMNVAELYAAHTGHARRA' A
#
# COMPACT_ATOMS: atom_id res chain seq x y z
N MET A 1 -9.87 4.32 27.65
CA MET A 1 -9.46 3.79 26.32
C MET A 1 -9.74 2.29 26.29
N PRO A 2 -10.24 1.71 25.17
CA PRO A 2 -10.45 0.27 25.08
C PRO A 2 -9.11 -0.48 25.11
N MET A 3 -9.12 -1.70 25.67
CA MET A 3 -7.97 -2.60 25.73
C MET A 3 -8.06 -3.63 24.60
N VAL A 4 -6.94 -3.90 23.96
CA VAL A 4 -6.84 -4.84 22.84
C VAL A 4 -5.64 -5.76 23.06
N THR A 5 -5.84 -7.06 22.86
CA THR A 5 -4.77 -8.07 22.85
C THR A 5 -4.42 -8.41 21.40
N VAL A 6 -3.13 -8.39 21.06
CA VAL A 6 -2.63 -8.68 19.71
C VAL A 6 -1.48 -9.66 19.78
N SER A 7 -1.34 -10.49 18.74
CA SER A 7 -0.17 -11.34 18.54
C SER A 7 0.80 -10.64 17.59
N ILE A 8 2.07 -10.60 17.97
CA ILE A 8 3.16 -10.02 17.17
C ILE A 8 4.37 -10.97 17.21
N SER A 9 5.28 -10.82 16.24
CA SER A 9 6.48 -11.64 16.21
C SER A 9 7.41 -11.32 17.41
N PRO A 10 8.22 -12.28 17.87
CA PRO A 10 9.20 -12.03 18.93
C PRO A 10 10.16 -10.88 18.62
N GLU A 11 10.54 -10.72 17.36
CA GLU A 11 11.41 -9.65 16.87
C GLU A 11 10.72 -8.29 16.96
N GLN A 12 9.44 -8.21 16.58
CA GLN A 12 8.64 -6.98 16.73
C GLN A 12 8.50 -6.58 18.20
N ALA A 13 8.27 -7.55 19.08
CA ALA A 13 8.22 -7.31 20.52
C ALA A 13 9.58 -6.82 21.06
N ALA A 14 10.70 -7.35 20.55
CA ALA A 14 12.04 -6.90 20.95
C ALA A 14 12.30 -5.45 20.54
N ARG A 15 11.99 -5.08 19.29
CA ARG A 15 12.11 -3.69 18.80
C ARG A 15 11.23 -2.73 19.59
N MET A 16 10.02 -3.16 19.94
CA MET A 16 9.11 -2.36 20.77
C MET A 16 9.68 -2.13 22.19
N ARG A 17 10.29 -3.16 22.80
CA ARG A 17 10.96 -3.01 24.10
C ARG A 17 12.16 -2.08 24.03
N GLU A 18 12.99 -2.20 22.99
CA GLU A 18 14.14 -1.33 22.77
C GLU A 18 13.72 0.15 22.63
N ALA A 19 12.66 0.41 21.85
CA ALA A 19 12.11 1.75 21.66
C ALA A 19 11.59 2.38 22.97
N VAL A 20 11.12 1.57 23.92
CA VAL A 20 10.75 2.03 25.27
C VAL A 20 12.00 2.24 26.12
N ASN A 21 12.94 1.30 26.10
CA ASN A 21 14.16 1.34 26.91
C ASN A 21 15.08 2.52 26.54
N CYS A 22 15.12 2.94 25.27
CA CYS A 22 15.87 4.10 24.84
C CYS A 22 15.14 5.43 25.11
N GLY A 23 13.92 5.38 25.66
CA GLY A 23 13.12 6.56 26.00
C GLY A 23 12.40 7.22 24.83
N ALA A 24 12.42 6.62 23.63
CA ALA A 24 11.69 7.16 22.48
C ALA A 24 10.17 7.09 22.66
N TYR A 25 9.67 6.15 23.47
CA TYR A 25 8.26 6.01 23.83
C TYR A 25 8.11 5.70 25.32
N ALA A 26 7.05 6.20 25.96
CA ALA A 26 6.84 5.98 27.39
C ALA A 26 6.33 4.56 27.72
N SER A 27 5.73 3.86 26.75
CA SER A 27 5.23 2.49 26.94
C SER A 27 5.04 1.75 25.61
N GLY A 28 4.95 0.41 25.67
CA GLY A 28 4.64 -0.40 24.49
C GLY A 28 3.30 -0.04 23.85
N SER A 29 2.28 0.28 24.66
CA SER A 29 0.98 0.74 24.15
C SER A 29 1.07 2.07 23.40
N GLU A 30 2.05 2.92 23.73
CA GLU A 30 2.29 4.16 23.00
C GLU A 30 2.95 3.90 21.65
N VAL A 31 3.90 2.97 21.58
CA VAL A 31 4.49 2.50 20.31
C VAL A 31 3.39 2.03 19.35
N VAL A 32 2.48 1.18 19.84
CA VAL A 32 1.37 0.66 19.04
C VAL A 32 0.44 1.79 18.56
N ARG A 33 0.09 2.73 19.46
CA ARG A 33 -0.73 3.89 19.08
C ARG A 33 -0.05 4.77 18.03
N ALA A 34 1.26 4.99 18.14
CA ALA A 34 2.01 5.76 17.15
C ALA A 34 2.04 5.06 15.78
N ALA A 35 2.29 3.75 15.76
CA ALA A 35 2.25 2.95 14.54
C ALA A 35 0.87 2.98 13.86
N LEU A 36 -0.21 2.85 14.64
CA LEU A 36 -1.58 2.91 14.11
C LEU A 36 -1.93 4.30 13.55
N ARG A 37 -1.46 5.39 14.17
CA ARG A 37 -1.63 6.75 13.63
C ARG A 37 -0.89 6.92 12.30
N LEU A 38 0.34 6.42 12.20
CA LEU A 38 1.12 6.45 10.97
C LEU A 38 0.45 5.64 9.85
N TRP A 39 -0.05 4.45 10.17
CA TRP A 39 -0.79 3.63 9.24
C TRP A 39 -2.07 4.33 8.75
N ALA A 40 -2.86 4.90 9.66
CA ALA A 40 -4.08 5.64 9.30
C ALA A 40 -3.79 6.82 8.36
N ALA A 41 -2.73 7.60 8.64
CA ALA A 41 -2.29 8.69 7.76
C ALA A 41 -1.85 8.17 6.37
N SER A 42 -1.12 7.05 6.32
CA SER A 42 -0.70 6.45 5.07
C SER A 42 -1.87 5.91 4.23
N ALA A 43 -2.92 5.39 4.87
CA ALA A 43 -4.11 4.89 4.20
C ALA A 43 -4.96 6.01 3.58
N GLN A 44 -5.03 7.17 4.24
CA GLN A 44 -5.67 8.37 3.70
C GLN A 44 -4.92 8.88 2.45
N HIS A 45 -3.59 8.95 2.53
CA HIS A 45 -2.76 9.42 1.41
C HIS A 45 -2.78 8.46 0.22
N ASN A 46 -2.92 7.14 0.45
CA ASN A 46 -3.10 6.15 -0.61
C ASN A 46 -4.48 6.27 -1.28
N THR A 47 -5.50 6.72 -0.55
CA THR A 47 -6.83 6.98 -1.12
C THR A 47 -6.84 8.22 -2.01
N GLU A 48 -6.06 9.24 -1.66
CA GLU A 48 -5.86 10.45 -2.47
C GLU A 48 -4.89 10.23 -3.64
N THR A 49 -3.96 9.26 -3.51
CA THR A 49 -3.08 8.78 -4.58
C THR A 49 -3.68 7.58 -5.32
N SER A 50 -5.01 7.53 -5.47
CA SER A 50 -5.58 6.84 -6.62
C SER A 50 -5.13 7.61 -7.87
N PRO A 51 -4.57 6.98 -8.91
CA PRO A 51 -4.03 7.68 -10.07
C PRO A 51 -5.17 8.24 -10.92
N ALA A 52 -5.77 9.34 -10.47
CA ALA A 52 -6.49 10.28 -11.29
C ALA A 52 -5.47 11.19 -12.01
N ALA A 53 -4.63 10.58 -12.83
CA ALA A 53 -3.97 11.26 -13.93
C ALA A 53 -4.31 10.49 -15.21
N PRO A 54 -5.43 10.82 -15.88
CA PRO A 54 -5.60 10.43 -17.27
C PRO A 54 -4.66 11.28 -18.14
N VAL A 55 -4.30 10.73 -19.30
CA VAL A 55 -3.63 11.37 -20.45
C VAL A 55 -2.11 11.55 -20.37
N GLU A 56 -1.36 10.52 -20.78
CA GLU A 56 -0.47 10.61 -21.96
C GLU A 56 0.30 9.30 -22.22
N ALA A 57 0.52 8.46 -21.21
CA ALA A 57 1.21 7.16 -21.37
C ALA A 57 0.33 6.02 -21.90
N ASP A 58 -0.98 6.25 -22.07
CA ASP A 58 -1.94 5.25 -22.56
C ASP A 58 -1.97 5.13 -24.09
N ARG A 59 -1.26 6.01 -24.81
CA ARG A 59 -1.26 5.96 -26.28
C ARG A 59 -0.43 4.80 -26.85
N GLU A 60 0.34 4.11 -26.02
CA GLU A 60 1.28 3.07 -26.45
C GLU A 60 1.01 1.68 -25.85
N ARG A 61 0.03 1.54 -24.95
CA ARG A 61 -0.36 0.23 -24.39
C ARG A 61 -1.61 -0.30 -25.09
N MET A 62 -1.46 -0.70 -26.35
CA MET A 62 -2.54 -1.40 -27.04
C MET A 62 -2.82 -2.74 -26.34
N ASN A 63 -4.07 -2.96 -25.96
CA ASN A 63 -4.47 -4.19 -25.29
C ASN A 63 -4.28 -5.38 -26.24
N VAL A 64 -3.91 -6.55 -25.70
CA VAL A 64 -3.70 -7.79 -26.48
C VAL A 64 -4.92 -8.13 -27.34
N ALA A 65 -6.14 -7.86 -26.86
CA ALA A 65 -7.36 -8.07 -27.62
C ALA A 65 -7.43 -7.19 -28.88
N GLU A 66 -7.04 -5.91 -28.78
CA GLU A 66 -6.99 -4.99 -29.94
C GLU A 66 -5.87 -5.37 -30.90
N LEU A 67 -4.70 -5.77 -30.39
CA LEU A 67 -3.59 -6.27 -31.20
C LEU A 67 -4.02 -7.50 -32.04
N TYR A 68 -4.77 -8.42 -31.43
CA TYR A 68 -5.27 -9.62 -32.10
C TYR A 68 -6.38 -9.31 -33.12
N ALA A 69 -7.27 -8.36 -32.80
CA ALA A 69 -8.30 -7.89 -33.73
C ALA A 69 -7.70 -7.23 -34.98
N ALA A 70 -6.67 -6.40 -34.81
CA ALA A 70 -5.95 -5.78 -35.92
C ALA A 70 -5.26 -6.82 -36.82
N HIS A 71 -4.67 -7.85 -36.22
CA HIS A 71 -3.97 -8.91 -36.95
C HIS A 71 -4.94 -9.82 -37.73
N THR A 72 -6.05 -10.22 -37.11
CA THR A 72 -7.05 -11.11 -37.74
C THR A 72 -7.96 -10.41 -38.75
N GLY A 73 -8.11 -9.07 -38.65
CA GLY A 73 -8.81 -8.26 -39.67
C GLY A 73 -8.08 -8.21 -41.01
N HIS A 74 -6.74 -8.32 -41.01
CA HIS A 74 -5.94 -8.31 -42.23
C HIS A 74 -6.02 -9.64 -43.02
N ALA A 75 -6.29 -10.76 -42.32
CA ALA A 75 -6.39 -12.09 -42.92
C ALA A 75 -7.70 -12.35 -43.69
N ARG A 76 -8.69 -11.45 -43.63
CA ARG A 76 -9.99 -11.57 -44.32
C ARG A 76 -10.14 -10.68 -45.56
N ARG A 77 -9.05 -10.09 -46.05
CA ARG A 77 -9.05 -9.20 -47.23
C ARG A 77 -8.08 -9.62 -48.34
N ALA A 78 -7.70 -10.89 -48.38
CA ALA A 78 -7.00 -11.51 -49.51
C ALA A 78 -7.89 -12.58 -50.15
#